data_AF-A0A956SVI3-F1
#
_entry.id   AF-A0A956SVI3-F1
#
_cell.length_a   1.000
_cell.length_b   1.000
_cell.length_c   1.000
_cell.angle_alpha   90.00
_cell.angle_beta   90.00
_cell.angle_gamma   90.00
#
_symmetry.space_group_name_H-M   'P 1'
#
loop_
_entity.id
_entity.type
_entity.pdbx_description
1 polymer ?
#
loop_
_entity_poly.entity_id
_entity_poly.type
_entity_poly.pdbx_seq_one_letter_code
_entity_poly.pdbx_strand_id
1 'polypeptide(L)'
;MKFARARVLVASLMTVAAGAPLSMANAGPLLDKALAYSADFQANHSPAFGCRVEIRYDADFGGEILVYEDLGDSSIWTGNYVAGESYRYAVTGDPEAKAFAKRGIECLLALEEVTGKPGFLARWVGPWEGAFRADQPNCEAATDCHVVTEGPYAGDFWLGNTSSDQYLGWWYGLSHAMSLLLEAPEDEPLRARIRGAIGRVIDTLRAEHYLITDPDGTVSTAGPEIVGNEAIAMHLVAADVVGGAYADLLPQVYAEQLLVYPFSASAPISRWYQYFGLHLGHMADHMILRHEKFRPFMKLHRDVHRRGLYRVIENTQQAMFDYIAWGTGSAGFTQAQLDADKVSLAASPMPPRFGVSPAQGPWVLDPVVEALNELGPIIAGLLGEEWRPLGPQARDPFPPDERCVGGFRWQQSPYGLCGGGDRRKAYPGEDYIVAYWMGRYHGFVDATD
;
A
#
# COMPACT_ATOMS: atom_id res chain seq x y z
N MET A 1 2.45 11.66 51.84
CA MET A 1 1.36 12.14 50.96
C MET A 1 1.62 11.62 49.56
N LYS A 2 0.82 10.65 49.10
CA LYS A 2 0.90 10.04 47.76
C LYS A 2 -0.06 10.81 46.85
N PHE A 3 0.44 11.42 45.78
CA PHE A 3 -0.40 12.00 44.72
C PHE A 3 -0.60 10.96 43.62
N ALA A 4 -1.85 10.51 43.46
CA ALA A 4 -2.27 9.61 42.41
C ALA A 4 -2.35 10.36 41.07
N ARG A 5 -1.71 9.81 40.03
CA ARG A 5 -1.84 10.27 38.64
C ARG A 5 -3.18 9.78 38.08
N ALA A 6 -4.09 10.70 37.79
CA ALA A 6 -5.29 10.40 37.01
C ALA A 6 -4.89 10.22 35.52
N ARG A 7 -4.96 8.99 35.01
CA ARG A 7 -4.94 8.70 33.58
C ARG A 7 -6.32 9.05 33.02
N VAL A 8 -6.41 10.10 32.22
CA VAL A 8 -7.60 10.37 31.41
C VAL A 8 -7.52 9.45 30.18
N LEU A 9 -8.22 8.32 30.25
CA LEU A 9 -8.54 7.52 29.07
C LEU A 9 -9.55 8.31 28.24
N VAL A 10 -9.15 8.81 27.07
CA VAL A 10 -10.11 9.13 26.01
C VAL A 10 -10.21 7.88 25.15
N ALA A 11 -10.99 6.91 25.62
CA ALA A 11 -11.50 5.86 24.76
C ALA A 11 -12.65 6.48 23.95
N SER A 12 -12.41 6.79 22.69
CA SER A 12 -13.51 6.91 21.73
C SER A 12 -14.11 5.52 21.58
N LEU A 13 -15.12 5.20 22.39
CA LEU A 13 -15.98 4.05 22.16
C LEU A 13 -16.77 4.32 20.87
N MET A 14 -16.21 3.94 19.73
CA MET A 14 -17.05 3.33 18.70
C MET A 14 -17.35 1.93 19.21
N THR A 15 -18.56 1.72 19.72
CA THR A 15 -19.12 0.37 19.82
C THR A 15 -19.17 -0.20 18.41
N VAL A 16 -18.13 -0.93 18.01
CA VAL A 16 -18.25 -1.95 16.99
C VAL A 16 -19.22 -2.96 17.59
N ALA A 17 -20.49 -2.88 17.20
CA ALA A 17 -21.42 -3.95 17.48
C ALA A 17 -20.78 -5.21 16.87
N ALA A 18 -20.43 -6.19 17.69
CA ALA A 18 -20.01 -7.49 17.21
C ALA A 18 -21.15 -8.01 16.32
N GLY A 19 -20.96 -7.91 15.01
CA GLY A 19 -21.94 -8.35 14.03
C GLY A 19 -22.18 -9.84 14.26
N ALA A 20 -23.45 -10.23 14.34
CA ALA A 20 -23.80 -11.64 14.23
C ALA A 20 -23.12 -12.22 12.97
N PRO A 21 -22.70 -13.50 12.98
CA PRO A 21 -22.11 -14.12 11.79
C PRO A 21 -23.04 -13.87 10.59
N LEU A 22 -22.49 -13.30 9.53
CA LEU A 22 -23.24 -12.93 8.32
C LEU A 22 -24.03 -14.13 7.83
N SER A 23 -25.36 -14.02 7.84
CA SER A 23 -26.19 -14.93 7.07
C SER A 23 -25.91 -14.65 5.59
N MET A 24 -25.34 -15.62 4.88
CA MET A 24 -25.07 -15.51 3.43
C MET A 24 -26.32 -15.26 2.58
N ALA A 25 -27.52 -15.30 3.16
CA ALA A 25 -28.78 -15.08 2.45
C ALA A 25 -29.00 -13.61 2.00
N ASN A 26 -28.24 -12.64 2.51
CA ASN A 26 -28.38 -11.20 2.21
C ASN A 26 -27.05 -10.54 1.77
N ALA A 27 -26.06 -11.29 1.28
CA ALA A 27 -24.82 -10.70 0.76
C ALA A 27 -25.08 -9.95 -0.55
N GLY A 28 -24.51 -8.75 -0.68
CA GLY A 28 -24.53 -7.95 -1.91
C GLY A 28 -23.33 -8.25 -2.83
N PRO A 29 -23.40 -7.84 -4.11
CA PRO A 29 -22.39 -8.14 -5.11
C PRO A 29 -20.98 -7.62 -4.78
N LEU A 30 -20.86 -6.56 -3.97
CA LEU A 30 -19.54 -6.07 -3.55
C LEU A 30 -18.87 -7.01 -2.54
N LEU A 31 -19.66 -7.61 -1.63
CA LEU A 31 -19.14 -8.59 -0.68
C LEU A 31 -18.67 -9.86 -1.39
N ASP A 32 -19.47 -10.39 -2.31
CA ASP A 32 -19.12 -11.58 -3.09
C ASP A 32 -17.82 -11.40 -3.85
N LYS A 33 -17.62 -10.21 -4.43
CA LYS A 33 -16.39 -9.85 -5.12
C LYS A 33 -15.20 -9.77 -4.17
N ALA A 34 -15.36 -9.18 -2.99
CA ALA A 34 -14.29 -9.07 -2.00
C ALA A 34 -13.80 -10.45 -1.52
N LEU A 35 -14.75 -11.35 -1.23
CA LEU A 35 -14.44 -12.72 -0.82
C LEU A 35 -13.79 -13.53 -1.96
N ALA A 36 -14.27 -13.35 -3.20
CA ALA A 36 -13.67 -13.99 -4.37
C ALA A 36 -12.23 -13.54 -4.58
N TYR A 37 -11.92 -12.25 -4.39
CA TYR A 37 -10.55 -11.74 -4.50
C TYR A 37 -9.65 -12.28 -3.38
N SER A 38 -10.12 -12.33 -2.14
CA SER A 38 -9.36 -12.94 -1.04
C SER A 38 -9.03 -14.41 -1.35
N ALA A 39 -9.99 -15.17 -1.88
CA ALA A 39 -9.78 -16.57 -2.24
C ALA A 39 -8.78 -16.73 -3.41
N ASP A 40 -8.93 -15.92 -4.47
CA ASP A 40 -8.03 -15.94 -5.63
C ASP A 40 -6.61 -15.52 -5.25
N PHE A 41 -6.46 -14.49 -4.41
CA PHE A 41 -5.17 -14.04 -3.91
C PHE A 41 -4.44 -15.16 -3.17
N GLN A 42 -5.16 -15.88 -2.30
CA GLN A 42 -4.61 -16.96 -1.49
C GLN A 42 -4.24 -18.18 -2.33
N ALA A 43 -5.05 -18.50 -3.34
CA ALA A 43 -4.83 -19.64 -4.21
C ALA A 43 -3.67 -19.41 -5.21
N ASN A 44 -3.61 -18.21 -5.80
CA ASN A 44 -2.81 -17.97 -7.01
C ASN A 44 -1.74 -16.90 -6.82
N HIS A 45 -2.03 -15.83 -6.08
CA HIS A 45 -1.17 -14.63 -6.04
C HIS A 45 -0.34 -14.47 -4.78
N SER A 46 -0.27 -15.49 -3.93
CA SER A 46 0.57 -15.49 -2.73
C SER A 46 1.32 -16.81 -2.54
N PRO A 47 2.05 -17.32 -3.55
CA PRO A 47 2.83 -18.53 -3.38
C PRO A 47 3.99 -18.31 -2.37
N ALA A 48 4.78 -19.35 -2.13
CA ALA A 48 5.93 -19.30 -1.23
C ALA A 48 5.55 -18.82 0.19
N PHE A 49 6.21 -17.78 0.69
CA PHE A 49 6.00 -17.19 2.01
C PHE A 49 4.70 -16.40 2.15
N GLY A 50 3.82 -16.41 1.14
CA GLY A 50 2.61 -15.57 1.12
C GLY A 50 2.85 -14.19 0.52
N CYS A 51 3.96 -14.02 -0.20
CA CYS A 51 4.33 -12.77 -0.86
C CYS A 51 3.52 -12.57 -2.14
N ARG A 52 3.02 -11.34 -2.34
CA ARG A 52 2.20 -10.95 -3.48
C ARG A 52 2.97 -11.11 -4.80
N VAL A 53 2.33 -11.72 -5.79
CA VAL A 53 2.86 -11.83 -7.17
C VAL A 53 1.78 -11.57 -8.22
N GLU A 54 2.18 -11.10 -9.40
CA GLU A 54 1.34 -11.17 -10.61
C GLU A 54 1.64 -12.46 -11.38
N ILE A 55 0.71 -12.87 -12.23
CA ILE A 55 0.86 -14.12 -12.99
C ILE A 55 0.79 -13.82 -14.47
N ARG A 56 1.72 -14.38 -15.23
CA ARG A 56 1.56 -14.53 -16.68
C ARG A 56 1.39 -16.00 -17.02
N TYR A 57 0.35 -16.30 -17.79
CA TYR A 57 0.04 -17.62 -18.31
C TYR A 57 0.65 -17.85 -19.70
N ASP A 58 0.73 -19.10 -20.11
CA ASP A 58 1.12 -19.49 -21.46
C ASP A 58 0.00 -19.27 -22.51
N ALA A 59 -1.26 -19.16 -22.08
CA ALA A 59 -2.43 -18.92 -22.91
C ALA A 59 -3.34 -17.79 -22.40
N ASP A 60 -4.17 -17.27 -23.31
CA ASP A 60 -5.14 -16.22 -23.01
C ASP A 60 -6.18 -16.71 -22.00
N PHE A 61 -6.43 -15.90 -20.97
CA PHE A 61 -7.42 -16.17 -19.93
C PHE A 61 -7.16 -17.44 -19.09
N GLY A 62 -5.89 -17.82 -18.98
CA GLY A 62 -5.44 -18.93 -18.13
C GLY A 62 -4.70 -20.00 -18.92
N GLY A 63 -4.15 -20.98 -18.20
CA GLY A 63 -3.27 -22.00 -18.74
C GLY A 63 -2.28 -22.44 -17.67
N GLU A 64 -1.12 -22.91 -18.08
CA GLU A 64 -0.02 -23.15 -17.15
C GLU A 64 0.64 -21.81 -16.78
N ILE A 65 1.09 -21.69 -15.53
CA ILE A 65 1.81 -20.50 -15.06
C ILE A 65 3.17 -20.48 -15.77
N LEU A 66 3.36 -19.48 -16.63
CA LEU A 66 4.62 -19.27 -17.35
C LEU A 66 5.64 -18.59 -16.44
N VAL A 67 5.21 -17.55 -15.72
CA VAL A 67 6.07 -16.76 -14.84
C VAL A 67 5.26 -16.06 -13.76
N TYR A 68 5.83 -16.00 -12.56
CA TYR A 68 5.39 -15.07 -11.51
C TYR A 68 6.13 -13.76 -11.68
N GLU A 69 5.41 -12.68 -12.01
CA GLU A 69 5.99 -11.38 -12.35
C GLU A 69 5.78 -10.36 -11.24
N ASP A 70 6.41 -9.20 -11.43
CA ASP A 70 6.26 -8.03 -10.55
C ASP A 70 6.73 -8.31 -9.11
N LEU A 71 7.75 -9.18 -8.99
CA LEU A 71 8.34 -9.58 -7.72
C LEU A 71 8.95 -8.38 -6.99
N GLY A 72 9.50 -7.44 -7.75
CA GLY A 72 10.11 -6.22 -7.22
C GLY A 72 9.15 -5.31 -6.45
N ASP A 73 7.84 -5.41 -6.64
CA ASP A 73 6.85 -4.63 -5.89
C ASP A 73 6.06 -5.45 -4.87
N SER A 74 6.58 -6.64 -4.52
CA SER A 74 5.86 -7.55 -3.64
C SER A 74 5.66 -7.00 -2.23
N SER A 75 6.64 -6.31 -1.65
CA SER A 75 6.53 -5.80 -0.27
C SER A 75 5.39 -4.79 -0.13
N ILE A 76 5.33 -3.80 -1.04
CA ILE A 76 4.32 -2.74 -0.96
C ILE A 76 2.89 -3.30 -1.07
N TRP A 77 2.69 -4.25 -1.99
CA TRP A 77 1.37 -4.80 -2.27
C TRP A 77 0.97 -5.90 -1.27
N THR A 78 1.92 -6.68 -0.76
CA THR A 78 1.67 -7.58 0.36
C THR A 78 1.23 -6.79 1.60
N GLY A 79 1.85 -5.64 1.85
CA GLY A 79 1.44 -4.72 2.92
C GLY A 79 -0.01 -4.24 2.79
N ASN A 80 -0.43 -3.85 1.59
CA ASN A 80 -1.81 -3.46 1.30
C ASN A 80 -2.79 -4.63 1.49
N TYR A 81 -2.42 -5.82 1.03
CA TYR A 81 -3.21 -7.03 1.23
C TYR A 81 -3.42 -7.35 2.73
N VAL A 82 -2.34 -7.32 3.52
CA VAL A 82 -2.40 -7.53 4.97
C VAL A 82 -3.29 -6.48 5.64
N ALA A 83 -3.23 -5.22 5.22
CA ALA A 83 -4.12 -4.18 5.72
C ALA A 83 -5.60 -4.47 5.38
N GLY A 84 -5.89 -4.91 4.15
CA GLY A 84 -7.24 -5.28 3.72
C GLY A 84 -7.84 -6.45 4.50
N GLU A 85 -7.09 -7.54 4.67
CA GLU A 85 -7.54 -8.68 5.49
C GLU A 85 -7.64 -8.32 6.99
N SER A 86 -6.81 -7.38 7.47
CA SER A 86 -6.94 -6.85 8.83
C SER A 86 -8.24 -6.07 9.02
N TYR A 87 -8.66 -5.27 8.03
CA TYR A 87 -9.99 -4.64 8.02
C TYR A 87 -11.12 -5.69 7.96
N ARG A 88 -10.98 -6.72 7.11
CA ARG A 88 -11.96 -7.83 7.04
C ARG A 88 -12.14 -8.45 8.41
N TYR A 89 -11.05 -8.82 9.08
CA TYR A 89 -11.11 -9.40 10.42
C TYR A 89 -11.76 -8.47 11.43
N ALA A 90 -11.39 -7.19 11.45
CA ALA A 90 -11.99 -6.22 12.38
C ALA A 90 -13.50 -6.06 12.19
N VAL A 91 -14.01 -6.18 10.95
CA VAL A 91 -15.43 -6.08 10.63
C VAL A 91 -16.19 -7.38 10.95
N THR A 92 -15.57 -8.53 10.71
CA THR A 92 -16.29 -9.82 10.63
C THR A 92 -15.95 -10.80 11.76
N GLY A 93 -14.79 -10.66 12.39
CA GLY A 93 -14.20 -11.66 13.29
C GLY A 93 -13.80 -12.97 12.59
N ASP A 94 -13.79 -13.02 11.26
CA ASP A 94 -13.59 -14.24 10.48
C ASP A 94 -12.17 -14.82 10.67
N PRO A 95 -12.02 -16.04 11.24
CA PRO A 95 -10.71 -16.64 11.45
C PRO A 95 -9.94 -16.88 10.14
N GLU A 96 -10.62 -17.01 9.00
CA GLU A 96 -9.98 -17.12 7.69
C GLU A 96 -9.23 -15.85 7.31
N ALA A 97 -9.84 -14.67 7.49
CA ALA A 97 -9.19 -13.37 7.26
C ALA A 97 -7.91 -13.23 8.10
N LYS A 98 -7.95 -13.69 9.36
CA LYS A 98 -6.77 -13.71 10.23
C LYS A 98 -5.69 -14.66 9.75
N ALA A 99 -6.06 -15.85 9.28
CA ALA A 99 -5.11 -16.81 8.71
C ALA A 99 -4.45 -16.25 7.43
N PHE A 100 -5.23 -15.64 6.55
CA PHE A 100 -4.77 -15.03 5.31
C PHE A 100 -3.82 -13.86 5.56
N ALA A 101 -4.18 -12.94 6.47
CA ALA A 101 -3.31 -11.86 6.88
C ALA A 101 -2.01 -12.37 7.52
N LYS A 102 -2.07 -13.42 8.36
CA LYS A 102 -0.87 -14.02 8.96
C LYS A 102 0.10 -14.56 7.92
N ARG A 103 -0.38 -15.16 6.82
CA ARG A 103 0.50 -15.57 5.71
C ARG A 103 1.23 -14.37 5.10
N GLY A 104 0.54 -13.27 4.83
CA GLY A 104 1.18 -12.04 4.34
C GLY A 104 2.17 -11.43 5.36
N ILE A 105 1.87 -11.50 6.66
CA ILE A 105 2.79 -11.05 7.71
C ILE A 105 4.08 -11.89 7.72
N GLU A 106 3.99 -13.21 7.53
CA GLU A 106 5.19 -14.05 7.44
C GLU A 106 6.05 -13.69 6.22
N CYS A 107 5.45 -13.36 5.08
CA CYS A 107 6.19 -12.78 3.96
C CYS A 107 6.92 -11.49 4.38
N LEU A 108 6.20 -10.51 4.94
CA LEU A 108 6.79 -9.23 5.33
C LEU A 108 7.95 -9.41 6.32
N LEU A 109 7.84 -10.32 7.29
CA LEU A 109 8.95 -10.63 8.20
C LEU A 109 10.11 -11.31 7.48
N ALA A 110 9.83 -12.24 6.57
CA ALA A 110 10.86 -12.92 5.77
C ALA A 110 11.68 -11.95 4.90
N LEU A 111 11.07 -10.87 4.40
CA LEU A 111 11.78 -9.83 3.63
C LEU A 111 12.88 -9.13 4.43
N GLU A 112 12.76 -9.01 5.75
CA GLU A 112 13.84 -8.49 6.62
C GLU A 112 14.83 -9.58 7.01
N GLU A 113 14.32 -10.77 7.33
CA GLU A 113 15.13 -11.88 7.85
C GLU A 113 16.09 -12.46 6.79
N VAL A 114 15.68 -12.55 5.52
CA VAL A 114 16.45 -13.20 4.44
C VAL A 114 17.75 -12.49 4.10
N THR A 115 17.82 -11.17 4.32
CA THR A 115 18.92 -10.33 3.84
C THR A 115 20.18 -10.47 4.69
N GLY A 116 20.02 -10.93 5.93
CA GLY A 116 21.08 -11.01 6.93
C GLY A 116 21.59 -9.64 7.44
N LYS A 117 21.15 -8.51 6.86
CA LYS A 117 21.43 -7.16 7.34
C LYS A 117 20.26 -6.68 8.21
N PRO A 118 20.46 -6.49 9.53
CA PRO A 118 19.41 -6.02 10.42
C PRO A 118 18.73 -4.75 9.90
N GLY A 119 17.40 -4.79 9.77
CA GLY A 119 16.59 -3.64 9.38
C GLY A 119 16.62 -3.28 7.89
N PHE A 120 17.35 -4.00 7.03
CA PHE A 120 17.23 -3.87 5.59
C PHE A 120 16.14 -4.80 5.05
N LEU A 121 15.22 -4.25 4.25
CA LEU A 121 14.13 -5.00 3.63
C LEU A 121 14.51 -5.39 2.20
N ALA A 122 14.35 -6.67 1.85
CA ALA A 122 14.30 -7.11 0.47
C ALA A 122 12.99 -6.66 -0.21
N ARG A 123 13.03 -6.55 -1.54
CA ARG A 123 11.83 -6.33 -2.38
C ARG A 123 10.99 -7.60 -2.54
N TRP A 124 11.65 -8.75 -2.52
CA TRP A 124 11.08 -10.08 -2.71
C TRP A 124 11.85 -11.14 -1.93
N VAL A 125 11.17 -12.23 -1.55
CA VAL A 125 11.78 -13.50 -1.15
C VAL A 125 10.94 -14.68 -1.61
N GLY A 126 11.57 -15.68 -2.21
CA GLY A 126 10.89 -16.92 -2.61
C GLY A 126 11.80 -17.90 -3.35
N PRO A 127 11.26 -19.06 -3.78
CA PRO A 127 12.04 -20.13 -4.39
C PRO A 127 12.81 -19.66 -5.63
N TRP A 128 14.08 -20.06 -5.74
CA TRP A 128 14.91 -19.73 -6.92
C TRP A 128 14.48 -20.49 -8.18
N GLU A 129 13.85 -21.65 -8.05
CA GLU A 129 13.50 -22.51 -9.18
C GLU A 129 12.08 -22.29 -9.73
N GLY A 130 11.82 -22.83 -10.92
CA GLY A 130 10.48 -22.84 -11.53
C GLY A 130 10.06 -21.48 -12.10
N ALA A 131 8.77 -21.15 -11.95
CA ALA A 131 8.16 -19.95 -12.56
C ALA A 131 8.69 -18.62 -11.99
N PHE A 132 9.38 -18.62 -10.84
CA PHE A 132 9.99 -17.42 -10.27
C PHE A 132 11.29 -17.03 -11.00
N ARG A 133 12.08 -18.04 -11.41
CA ARG A 133 13.33 -17.81 -12.14
C ARG A 133 13.13 -17.06 -13.46
N ALA A 134 11.96 -17.25 -14.08
CA ALA A 134 11.65 -16.67 -15.38
C ALA A 134 11.52 -15.14 -15.35
N ASP A 135 11.17 -14.55 -14.20
CA ASP A 135 11.15 -13.09 -14.00
C ASP A 135 12.55 -12.53 -13.76
N GLN A 136 13.45 -13.36 -13.23
CA GLN A 136 14.83 -12.98 -12.86
C GLN A 136 15.88 -13.86 -13.58
N PRO A 137 15.88 -13.91 -14.93
CA PRO A 137 16.70 -14.86 -15.69
C PRO A 137 18.21 -14.63 -15.53
N ASN A 138 18.61 -13.42 -15.15
CA ASN A 138 20.01 -13.00 -14.99
C ASN A 138 20.43 -12.80 -13.53
N CYS A 139 19.67 -13.34 -12.56
CA CYS A 139 19.91 -13.12 -11.12
C CYS A 139 21.38 -13.33 -10.71
N GLU A 140 22.01 -14.41 -11.16
CA GLU A 140 23.40 -14.76 -10.80
C GLU A 140 24.45 -13.71 -11.25
N ALA A 141 24.11 -12.87 -12.23
CA ALA A 141 24.96 -11.80 -12.73
C ALA A 141 24.52 -10.40 -12.25
N ALA A 142 23.33 -10.30 -11.65
CA ALA A 142 22.78 -9.05 -11.16
C ALA A 142 23.35 -8.73 -9.76
N THR A 143 23.54 -7.44 -9.49
CA THR A 143 24.05 -6.98 -8.18
C THR A 143 22.97 -6.94 -7.11
N ASP A 144 21.71 -6.83 -7.54
CA ASP A 144 20.51 -6.69 -6.71
C ASP A 144 19.67 -7.98 -6.66
N CYS A 145 20.23 -9.12 -7.05
CA CYS A 145 19.58 -10.42 -6.94
C CYS A 145 20.50 -11.43 -6.26
N HIS A 146 20.00 -12.07 -5.21
CA HIS A 146 20.83 -12.83 -4.28
C HIS A 146 20.26 -14.22 -4.06
N VAL A 147 20.90 -15.23 -4.65
CA VAL A 147 20.56 -16.65 -4.43
C VAL A 147 21.12 -17.10 -3.09
N VAL A 148 20.27 -17.70 -2.26
CA VAL A 148 20.62 -18.15 -0.90
C VAL A 148 20.95 -19.63 -0.90
N THR A 149 22.18 -19.97 -0.51
CA THR A 149 22.70 -21.36 -0.55
C THR A 149 22.76 -22.02 0.82
N GLU A 150 22.65 -21.26 1.91
CA GLU A 150 22.80 -21.73 3.28
C GLU A 150 21.76 -21.11 4.23
N GLY A 151 21.52 -21.74 5.37
CA GLY A 151 20.61 -21.24 6.39
C GLY A 151 19.12 -21.53 6.12
N PRO A 152 18.21 -20.85 6.85
CA PRO A 152 16.76 -21.12 6.79
C PRO A 152 16.10 -20.88 5.43
N TYR A 153 16.72 -20.06 4.58
CA TYR A 153 16.24 -19.70 3.24
C TYR A 153 17.04 -20.37 2.12
N ALA A 154 17.78 -21.44 2.42
CA ALA A 154 18.55 -22.16 1.40
C ALA A 154 17.63 -22.71 0.29
N GLY A 155 17.91 -22.35 -0.96
CA GLY A 155 17.07 -22.66 -2.13
C GLY A 155 16.14 -21.52 -2.56
N ASP A 156 16.08 -20.44 -1.79
CA ASP A 156 15.37 -19.21 -2.15
C ASP A 156 16.33 -18.17 -2.77
N PHE A 157 15.75 -17.09 -3.28
CA PHE A 157 16.46 -15.87 -3.64
C PHE A 157 15.70 -14.66 -3.11
N TRP A 158 16.41 -13.54 -2.99
CA TRP A 158 15.82 -12.25 -2.66
C TRP A 158 16.33 -11.14 -3.58
N LEU A 159 15.54 -10.08 -3.68
CA LEU A 159 15.83 -8.90 -4.52
C LEU A 159 16.17 -7.68 -3.65
N GLY A 160 17.28 -7.02 -3.95
CA GLY A 160 17.79 -5.79 -3.31
C GLY A 160 17.47 -4.53 -4.11
N ASN A 161 18.31 -3.50 -3.98
CA ASN A 161 18.08 -2.17 -4.57
C ASN A 161 16.69 -1.64 -4.18
N THR A 162 16.39 -1.75 -2.89
CA THR A 162 15.05 -1.54 -2.33
C THR A 162 14.72 -0.06 -2.26
N SER A 163 13.53 0.29 -2.76
CA SER A 163 13.00 1.65 -2.74
C SER A 163 12.12 1.92 -1.52
N SER A 164 11.92 3.22 -1.20
CA SER A 164 11.12 3.66 -0.05
C SER A 164 9.70 3.10 -0.03
N ASP A 165 9.08 2.91 -1.20
CA ASP A 165 7.73 2.37 -1.35
C ASP A 165 7.60 0.94 -0.78
N GLN A 166 8.66 0.11 -0.89
CA GLN A 166 8.68 -1.23 -0.31
C GLN A 166 8.68 -1.19 1.22
N TYR A 167 9.41 -0.25 1.81
CA TYR A 167 9.36 0.02 3.25
C TYR A 167 7.96 0.51 3.62
N LEU A 168 7.42 1.46 2.88
CA LEU A 168 6.16 2.08 3.23
C LEU A 168 5.00 1.08 3.30
N GLY A 169 4.89 0.16 2.34
CA GLY A 169 3.86 -0.88 2.42
C GLY A 169 4.14 -1.93 3.50
N TRP A 170 5.41 -2.28 3.76
CA TRP A 170 5.78 -3.15 4.90
C TRP A 170 5.28 -2.57 6.22
N TRP A 171 5.56 -1.28 6.45
CA TRP A 171 5.07 -0.53 7.60
C TRP A 171 3.55 -0.45 7.63
N TYR A 172 2.92 -0.18 6.48
CA TYR A 172 1.48 -0.07 6.35
C TYR A 172 0.77 -1.36 6.77
N GLY A 173 1.17 -2.50 6.23
CA GLY A 173 0.57 -3.80 6.55
C GLY A 173 0.73 -4.18 8.03
N LEU A 174 1.96 -4.11 8.56
CA LEU A 174 2.24 -4.49 9.94
C LEU A 174 1.56 -3.55 10.95
N SER A 175 1.51 -2.26 10.66
CA SER A 175 0.78 -1.25 11.45
C SER A 175 -0.71 -1.57 11.56
N HIS A 176 -1.36 -1.96 10.44
CA HIS A 176 -2.77 -2.38 10.45
C HIS A 176 -2.97 -3.70 11.19
N ALA A 177 -2.13 -4.71 10.96
CA ALA A 177 -2.22 -5.99 11.66
C ALA A 177 -2.10 -5.82 13.19
N MET A 178 -1.15 -5.01 13.66
CA MET A 178 -0.93 -4.78 15.09
C MET A 178 -2.11 -4.10 15.81
N SER A 179 -2.93 -3.35 15.08
CA SER A 179 -4.02 -2.54 15.62
C SER A 179 -5.42 -3.12 15.36
N LEU A 180 -5.58 -3.97 14.35
CA LEU A 180 -6.89 -4.48 13.92
C LEU A 180 -7.00 -6.01 13.94
N LEU A 181 -5.87 -6.74 13.92
CA LEU A 181 -5.86 -8.19 13.72
C LEU A 181 -5.35 -8.96 14.94
N LEU A 182 -4.26 -8.48 15.53
CA LEU A 182 -3.46 -9.21 16.52
C LEU A 182 -3.78 -8.76 17.95
N GLU A 183 -5.04 -8.80 18.37
CA GLU A 183 -5.44 -8.33 19.71
C GLU A 183 -5.48 -9.43 20.78
N ALA A 184 -5.50 -10.69 20.36
CA ALA A 184 -5.71 -11.81 21.28
C ALA A 184 -4.40 -12.21 21.98
N PRO A 185 -4.44 -12.71 23.24
CA PRO A 185 -3.22 -13.09 23.98
C PRO A 185 -2.33 -14.10 23.24
N GLU A 186 -2.92 -15.01 22.47
CA GLU A 186 -2.20 -15.99 21.65
C GLU A 186 -1.42 -15.38 20.47
N ASP A 187 -1.72 -14.14 20.08
CA ASP A 187 -0.98 -13.45 19.01
C ASP A 187 0.33 -12.83 19.51
N GLU A 188 0.56 -12.80 20.82
CA GLU A 188 1.70 -12.11 21.42
C GLU A 188 3.08 -12.56 20.89
N PRO A 189 3.34 -13.85 20.61
CA PRO A 189 4.59 -14.25 19.96
C PRO A 189 4.82 -13.58 18.61
N LEU A 190 3.76 -13.46 17.79
CA LEU A 190 3.85 -12.79 16.49
C LEU A 190 3.98 -11.28 16.65
N ARG A 191 3.24 -10.68 17.58
CA ARG A 191 3.39 -9.25 17.94
C ARG A 191 4.81 -8.93 18.39
N ALA A 192 5.44 -9.81 19.16
CA ALA A 192 6.82 -9.65 19.60
C ALA A 192 7.82 -9.67 18.43
N ARG A 193 7.63 -10.59 17.46
CA ARG A 193 8.43 -10.60 16.22
C ARG A 193 8.29 -9.30 15.44
N ILE A 194 7.05 -8.83 15.24
CA ILE A 194 6.76 -7.57 14.55
C ILE A 194 7.41 -6.38 15.26
N ARG A 195 7.28 -6.28 16.59
CA ARG A 195 7.93 -5.20 17.37
C ARG A 195 9.45 -5.23 17.22
N GLY A 196 10.05 -6.42 17.24
CA GLY A 196 11.49 -6.59 17.05
C GLY A 196 11.94 -6.14 15.66
N ALA A 197 11.21 -6.53 14.61
CA ALA A 197 11.51 -6.13 13.23
C ALA A 197 11.35 -4.61 13.04
N ILE A 198 10.23 -4.04 13.51
CA ILE A 198 9.97 -2.59 13.45
C ILE A 198 11.10 -1.80 14.12
N GLY A 199 11.55 -2.24 15.30
CA GLY A 199 12.67 -1.61 16.01
C GLY A 199 13.97 -1.66 15.21
N ARG A 200 14.34 -2.83 14.68
CA ARG A 200 15.54 -2.97 13.84
C ARG A 200 15.50 -2.08 12.60
N VAL A 201 14.39 -2.09 11.87
CA VAL A 201 14.23 -1.30 10.64
C VAL A 201 14.39 0.19 10.93
N ILE A 202 13.67 0.74 11.91
CA ILE A 202 13.75 2.18 12.19
C ILE A 202 15.12 2.59 12.78
N ASP A 203 15.74 1.73 13.58
CA ASP A 203 17.07 2.02 14.14
C ASP A 203 18.14 2.02 13.04
N THR A 204 18.09 1.08 12.09
CA THR A 204 18.97 1.05 10.91
C THR A 204 18.76 2.28 10.04
N LEU A 205 17.51 2.62 9.69
CA LEU A 205 17.21 3.82 8.89
C LEU A 205 17.75 5.08 9.55
N ARG A 206 17.59 5.25 10.87
CA ARG A 206 18.13 6.41 11.60
C ARG A 206 19.66 6.43 11.62
N ALA A 207 20.30 5.27 11.80
CA ALA A 207 21.75 5.15 11.78
C ALA A 207 22.34 5.47 10.40
N GLU A 208 21.60 5.17 9.34
CA GLU A 208 21.95 5.44 7.94
C GLU A 208 21.39 6.79 7.44
N HIS A 209 21.03 7.71 8.35
CA HIS A 209 20.54 9.05 8.01
C HIS A 209 19.33 9.05 7.05
N TYR A 210 18.45 8.05 7.21
CA TYR A 210 17.27 7.79 6.39
C TYR A 210 17.56 7.47 4.92
N LEU A 211 18.77 6.99 4.63
CA LEU A 211 19.11 6.40 3.34
C LEU A 211 19.01 4.88 3.42
N ILE A 212 18.37 4.28 2.43
CA ILE A 212 18.33 2.83 2.25
C ILE A 212 19.67 2.41 1.66
N THR A 213 20.48 1.76 2.49
CA THR A 213 21.76 1.19 2.06
C THR A 213 21.61 -0.32 1.92
N ASP A 214 21.97 -0.88 0.77
CA ASP A 214 21.99 -2.32 0.51
C ASP A 214 23.05 -3.03 1.41
N PRO A 215 22.98 -4.38 1.54
CA PRO A 215 23.94 -5.14 2.34
C PRO A 215 25.41 -5.02 1.90
N ASP A 216 25.65 -4.66 0.64
CA ASP A 216 27.00 -4.41 0.10
C ASP A 216 27.55 -3.02 0.44
N GLY A 217 26.76 -2.17 1.12
CA GLY A 217 27.13 -0.81 1.50
C GLY A 217 26.84 0.25 0.43
N THR A 218 26.23 -0.13 -0.70
CA THR A 218 25.78 0.84 -1.71
C THR A 218 24.44 1.44 -1.33
N VAL A 219 24.25 2.73 -1.59
CA VAL A 219 22.93 3.37 -1.41
C VAL A 219 22.06 2.93 -2.57
N SER A 220 20.81 2.56 -2.28
CA SER A 220 19.86 2.18 -3.33
C SER A 220 19.74 3.30 -4.38
N THR A 221 19.59 2.89 -5.63
CA THR A 221 19.42 3.82 -6.75
C THR A 221 17.95 4.14 -7.04
N ALA A 222 17.02 3.44 -6.38
CA ALA A 222 15.60 3.55 -6.61
C ALA A 222 14.94 4.25 -5.41
N GLY A 223 14.81 5.58 -5.43
CA GLY A 223 14.14 6.32 -4.35
C GLY A 223 14.63 5.95 -2.94
N PRO A 224 15.91 6.15 -2.62
CA PRO A 224 16.54 5.61 -1.40
C PRO A 224 16.21 6.37 -0.11
N GLU A 225 15.46 7.47 -0.18
CA GLU A 225 15.31 8.42 0.92
C GLU A 225 13.99 8.22 1.66
N ILE A 226 14.04 8.10 2.99
CA ILE A 226 12.85 8.12 3.87
C ILE A 226 12.72 9.51 4.50
N VAL A 227 11.87 10.36 3.93
CA VAL A 227 11.79 11.77 4.32
C VAL A 227 10.35 12.24 4.53
N GLY A 228 10.18 13.35 5.25
CA GLY A 228 8.90 14.03 5.41
C GLY A 228 7.83 13.14 6.05
N ASN A 229 6.72 12.92 5.34
CA ASN A 229 5.62 12.11 5.86
C ASN A 229 5.99 10.66 6.10
N GLU A 230 6.82 10.04 5.27
CA GLU A 230 7.24 8.64 5.46
C GLU A 230 8.00 8.48 6.78
N ALA A 231 8.98 9.36 7.03
CA ALA A 231 9.73 9.37 8.27
C ALA A 231 8.83 9.60 9.49
N ILE A 232 7.92 10.57 9.44
CA ILE A 232 6.97 10.84 10.54
C ILE A 232 6.06 9.62 10.77
N ALA A 233 5.53 9.02 9.71
CA ALA A 233 4.66 7.85 9.78
C ALA A 233 5.35 6.68 10.48
N MET A 234 6.57 6.32 10.05
CA MET A 234 7.31 5.19 10.62
C MET A 234 7.64 5.40 12.11
N HIS A 235 8.00 6.62 12.52
CA HIS A 235 8.26 6.91 13.94
C HIS A 235 6.99 6.89 14.80
N LEU A 236 5.87 7.39 14.28
CA LEU A 236 4.59 7.30 14.98
C LEU A 236 4.17 5.84 15.16
N VAL A 237 4.31 5.00 14.13
CA VAL A 237 4.05 3.56 14.23
C VAL A 237 5.01 2.91 15.24
N ALA A 238 6.31 3.20 15.19
CA ALA A 238 7.28 2.64 16.14
C ALA A 238 6.97 3.05 17.61
N ALA A 239 6.58 4.32 17.82
CA ALA A 239 6.17 4.82 19.12
C ALA A 239 4.90 4.14 19.66
N ASP A 240 3.93 3.83 18.80
CA ASP A 240 2.71 3.12 19.18
C ASP A 240 2.94 1.63 19.41
N VAL A 241 3.67 0.98 18.50
CA VAL A 241 3.82 -0.48 18.44
C VAL A 241 4.93 -1.00 19.36
N VAL A 242 6.10 -0.35 19.38
CA VAL A 242 7.26 -0.81 20.17
C VAL A 242 7.34 -0.09 21.52
N GLY A 243 7.05 1.21 21.56
CA GLY A 243 6.79 1.94 22.80
C GLY A 243 7.73 3.10 23.11
N GLY A 244 7.92 3.35 24.41
CA GLY A 244 8.30 4.67 24.97
C GLY A 244 9.60 5.28 24.46
N ALA A 245 10.64 4.49 24.21
CA ALA A 245 11.91 5.01 23.70
C ALA A 245 11.74 5.72 22.34
N TYR A 246 10.85 5.21 21.47
CA TYR A 246 10.55 5.84 20.19
C TYR A 246 9.60 7.02 20.34
N ALA A 247 8.70 7.00 21.33
CA ALA A 247 7.87 8.15 21.66
C ALA A 247 8.69 9.37 22.10
N ASP A 248 9.78 9.14 22.83
CA ASP A 248 10.70 10.19 23.28
C ASP A 248 11.48 10.85 22.11
N LEU A 249 11.56 10.18 20.95
CA LEU A 249 12.19 10.72 19.74
C LEU A 249 11.27 11.64 18.93
N LEU A 250 9.94 11.54 19.10
CA LEU A 250 8.97 12.27 18.27
C LEU A 250 9.22 13.79 18.22
N PRO A 251 9.56 14.49 19.32
CA PRO A 251 9.86 15.93 19.24
C PRO A 251 11.04 16.25 18.32
N GLN A 252 12.08 15.42 18.31
CA GLN A 252 13.22 15.56 17.40
C GLN A 252 12.80 15.27 15.95
N VAL A 253 12.06 14.18 15.74
CA VAL A 253 11.57 13.80 14.40
C VAL A 253 10.73 14.93 13.80
N TYR A 254 9.81 15.52 14.59
CA TYR A 254 9.06 16.68 14.12
C TYR A 254 9.96 17.88 13.84
N ALA A 255 10.94 18.19 14.70
CA ALA A 255 11.83 19.31 14.44
C ALA A 255 12.61 19.16 13.12
N GLU A 256 12.99 17.93 12.76
CA GLU A 256 13.72 17.62 11.53
C GLU A 256 12.82 17.56 10.29
N GLN A 257 11.65 16.94 10.40
CA GLN A 257 10.83 16.58 9.23
C GLN A 257 9.68 17.57 8.95
N LEU A 258 9.26 18.39 9.91
CA LEU A 258 8.05 19.22 9.77
C LEU A 258 8.16 20.28 8.67
N LEU A 259 9.37 20.72 8.34
CA LEU A 259 9.59 21.65 7.23
C LEU A 259 9.44 20.97 5.86
N VAL A 260 9.86 19.71 5.74
CA VAL A 260 9.80 18.93 4.50
C VAL A 260 8.43 18.27 4.32
N TYR A 261 7.75 17.92 5.42
CA TYR A 261 6.50 17.17 5.42
C TYR A 261 5.43 17.76 4.47
N PRO A 262 5.07 19.06 4.52
CA PRO A 262 4.08 19.60 3.60
C PRO A 262 4.48 19.53 2.12
N PHE A 263 5.78 19.46 1.79
CA PHE A 263 6.25 19.32 0.41
C PHE A 263 6.20 17.86 -0.04
N SER A 264 6.63 16.92 0.81
CA SER A 264 6.52 15.47 0.54
C SER A 264 5.06 14.99 0.48
N ALA A 265 4.16 15.66 1.20
CA ALA A 265 2.72 15.38 1.21
C ALA A 265 1.94 16.38 0.34
N SER A 266 2.55 16.87 -0.74
CA SER A 266 1.93 17.82 -1.66
C SER A 266 2.19 17.43 -3.09
N ALA A 267 1.14 17.53 -3.90
CA ALA A 267 1.17 17.08 -5.28
C ALA A 267 0.50 18.14 -6.18
N PRO A 268 1.02 19.39 -6.23
CA PRO A 268 0.27 20.55 -6.74
C PRO A 268 0.04 20.53 -8.26
N ILE A 269 0.77 19.70 -9.02
CA ILE A 269 0.61 19.47 -10.47
C ILE A 269 0.16 18.03 -10.76
N SER A 270 -0.20 17.26 -9.73
CA SER A 270 -0.31 15.79 -9.81
C SER A 270 -1.62 15.24 -10.32
N ARG A 271 -2.61 16.07 -10.70
CA ARG A 271 -3.86 15.51 -11.26
C ARG A 271 -3.60 14.64 -12.50
N TRP A 272 -2.44 14.84 -13.16
CA TRP A 272 -1.94 14.10 -14.32
C TRP A 272 -0.67 13.28 -14.06
N TYR A 273 0.04 13.53 -12.95
CA TYR A 273 1.42 13.09 -12.73
C TYR A 273 1.54 12.36 -11.40
N GLN A 274 2.29 11.25 -11.37
CA GLN A 274 2.70 10.56 -10.13
C GLN A 274 1.56 10.05 -9.24
N TYR A 275 0.55 9.37 -9.81
CA TYR A 275 -0.45 8.66 -8.99
C TYR A 275 0.17 7.56 -8.12
N PHE A 276 1.32 7.01 -8.52
CA PHE A 276 2.15 6.17 -7.67
C PHE A 276 2.58 6.93 -6.40
N GLY A 277 3.21 8.10 -6.56
CA GLY A 277 3.59 8.96 -5.44
C GLY A 277 2.40 9.46 -4.60
N LEU A 278 1.24 9.73 -5.23
CA LEU A 278 0.00 10.04 -4.50
C LEU A 278 -0.43 8.88 -3.61
N HIS A 279 -0.35 7.64 -4.13
CA HIS A 279 -0.64 6.45 -3.34
C HIS A 279 0.30 6.34 -2.14
N LEU A 280 1.61 6.53 -2.32
CA LEU A 280 2.58 6.55 -1.22
C LEU A 280 2.23 7.63 -0.18
N GLY A 281 2.00 8.86 -0.63
CA GLY A 281 1.61 9.97 0.24
C GLY A 281 0.35 9.67 1.05
N HIS A 282 -0.68 9.09 0.41
CA HIS A 282 -1.91 8.69 1.08
C HIS A 282 -1.68 7.58 2.12
N MET A 283 -0.83 6.58 1.82
CA MET A 283 -0.49 5.53 2.79
C MET A 283 0.27 6.08 4.01
N ALA A 284 1.28 6.93 3.77
CA ALA A 284 2.07 7.55 4.83
C ALA A 284 1.18 8.41 5.73
N ASP A 285 0.41 9.33 5.15
CA ASP A 285 -0.49 10.20 5.90
C ASP A 285 -1.60 9.42 6.59
N HIS A 286 -2.08 8.32 6.01
CA HIS A 286 -3.03 7.44 6.68
C HIS A 286 -2.44 6.85 7.97
N MET A 287 -1.19 6.38 7.95
CA MET A 287 -0.51 5.93 9.16
C MET A 287 -0.33 7.06 10.17
N ILE A 288 0.09 8.25 9.74
CA ILE A 288 0.21 9.44 10.61
C ILE A 288 -1.13 9.71 11.32
N LEU A 289 -2.23 9.75 10.58
CA LEU A 289 -3.56 10.09 11.09
C LEU A 289 -4.14 9.00 12.01
N ARG A 290 -3.74 7.73 11.84
CA ARG A 290 -4.13 6.63 12.74
C ARG A 290 -3.34 6.64 14.06
N HIS A 291 -2.09 7.07 14.03
CA HIS A 291 -1.15 6.92 15.17
C HIS A 291 -0.87 8.22 15.95
N GLU A 292 -1.17 9.39 15.39
CA GLU A 292 -0.98 10.67 16.09
C GLU A 292 -1.93 10.79 17.30
N LYS A 293 -1.35 11.02 18.48
CA LYS A 293 -2.08 11.16 19.76
C LYS A 293 -2.14 12.60 20.25
N PHE A 294 -1.27 13.49 19.75
CA PHE A 294 -1.20 14.89 20.13
C PHE A 294 -2.15 15.74 19.28
N ARG A 295 -3.21 16.23 19.93
CA ARG A 295 -4.31 16.97 19.26
C ARG A 295 -3.86 18.13 18.37
N PRO A 296 -2.88 18.98 18.76
CA PRO A 296 -2.41 20.06 17.89
C PRO A 296 -1.83 19.59 16.56
N PHE A 297 -1.05 18.49 16.56
CA PHE A 297 -0.50 17.92 15.34
C PHE A 297 -1.56 17.19 14.51
N MET A 298 -2.54 16.54 15.15
CA MET A 298 -3.65 15.91 14.42
C MET A 298 -4.38 16.89 13.48
N LYS A 299 -4.58 18.14 13.92
CA LYS A 299 -5.17 19.17 13.06
C LYS A 299 -4.27 19.49 11.87
N LEU A 300 -2.96 19.65 12.11
CA LEU A 300 -1.99 19.91 11.06
C LEU A 300 -1.97 18.78 10.01
N HIS A 301 -1.89 17.53 10.45
CA HIS A 301 -1.84 16.37 9.54
C HIS A 301 -3.09 16.29 8.66
N ARG A 302 -4.28 16.55 9.22
CA ARG A 302 -5.53 16.63 8.43
C ARG A 302 -5.50 17.76 7.42
N ASP A 303 -5.00 18.93 7.81
CA ASP A 303 -4.89 20.08 6.90
C ASP A 303 -3.87 19.81 5.77
N VAL A 304 -2.74 19.16 6.07
CA VAL A 304 -1.73 18.76 5.08
C VAL A 304 -2.30 17.71 4.13
N HIS A 305 -2.82 16.59 4.64
CA HIS A 305 -3.43 15.53 3.84
C HIS A 305 -4.54 16.07 2.93
N ARG A 306 -5.46 16.88 3.49
CA ARG A 306 -6.56 17.46 2.72
C ARG A 306 -6.07 18.34 1.57
N ARG A 307 -5.16 19.27 1.86
CA ARG A 307 -4.77 20.32 0.91
C ARG A 307 -3.72 19.86 -0.08
N GLY A 308 -2.80 19.01 0.35
CA GLY A 308 -1.65 18.57 -0.42
C GLY A 308 -1.91 17.33 -1.26
N LEU A 309 -2.71 16.39 -0.76
CA LEU A 309 -3.00 15.11 -1.43
C LEU A 309 -4.46 15.01 -1.88
N TYR A 310 -5.41 15.00 -0.92
CA TYR A 310 -6.80 14.65 -1.20
C TYR A 310 -7.48 15.58 -2.22
N ARG A 311 -7.25 16.90 -2.12
CA ARG A 311 -7.85 17.88 -3.03
C ARG A 311 -7.54 17.61 -4.51
N VAL A 312 -6.44 16.93 -4.81
CA VAL A 312 -6.02 16.66 -6.19
C VAL A 312 -6.77 15.46 -6.79
N ILE A 313 -7.23 14.54 -5.95
CA ILE A 313 -7.96 13.32 -6.37
C ILE A 313 -9.46 13.40 -6.07
N GLU A 314 -9.92 14.43 -5.37
CA GLU A 314 -11.33 14.58 -5.00
C GLU A 314 -12.22 14.56 -6.26
N ASN A 315 -13.33 13.82 -6.20
CA ASN A 315 -14.27 13.61 -7.32
C ASN A 315 -13.68 12.81 -8.50
N THR A 316 -12.64 12.01 -8.28
CA THR A 316 -12.13 11.06 -9.28
C THR A 316 -12.54 9.61 -9.01
N GLN A 317 -13.46 9.36 -8.06
CA GLN A 317 -13.98 8.02 -7.73
C GLN A 317 -12.85 7.03 -7.39
N GLN A 318 -11.87 7.50 -6.62
CA GLN A 318 -10.73 6.72 -6.16
C GLN A 318 -11.03 6.27 -4.73
N ALA A 319 -11.97 5.31 -4.62
CA ALA A 319 -12.62 4.92 -3.36
C ALA A 319 -11.64 4.71 -2.19
N MET A 320 -10.46 4.11 -2.41
CA MET A 320 -9.46 3.97 -1.35
C MET A 320 -8.99 5.32 -0.77
N PHE A 321 -8.68 6.30 -1.61
CA PHE A 321 -8.22 7.62 -1.15
C PHE A 321 -9.34 8.43 -0.51
N ASP A 322 -10.54 8.33 -1.08
CA ASP A 322 -11.76 8.90 -0.52
C ASP A 322 -12.04 8.34 0.88
N TYR A 323 -12.00 7.02 1.06
CA TYR A 323 -12.23 6.38 2.36
C TYR A 323 -11.14 6.72 3.38
N ILE A 324 -9.87 6.84 2.97
CA ILE A 324 -8.81 7.35 3.86
C ILE A 324 -9.16 8.76 4.34
N ALA A 325 -9.52 9.67 3.42
CA ALA A 325 -9.81 11.06 3.76
C ALA A 325 -11.04 11.21 4.67
N TRP A 326 -12.10 10.45 4.40
CA TRP A 326 -13.34 10.48 5.17
C TRP A 326 -13.18 9.80 6.53
N GLY A 327 -12.57 8.61 6.55
CA GLY A 327 -12.37 7.80 7.76
C GLY A 327 -11.44 8.45 8.78
N THR A 328 -10.45 9.24 8.31
CA THR A 328 -9.53 9.98 9.19
C THR A 328 -10.02 11.38 9.57
N GLY A 329 -11.09 11.86 8.92
CA GLY A 329 -11.67 13.19 9.13
C GLY A 329 -10.86 14.33 8.50
N SER A 330 -10.00 14.04 7.51
CA SER A 330 -9.34 15.06 6.68
C SER A 330 -10.34 15.74 5.74
N ALA A 331 -11.33 15.00 5.26
CA ALA A 331 -12.45 15.50 4.48
C ALA A 331 -13.78 14.87 4.95
N GLY A 332 -14.89 15.49 4.53
CA GLY A 332 -16.20 14.86 4.63
C GLY A 332 -16.68 14.44 3.24
N PHE A 333 -17.83 13.78 3.17
CA PHE A 333 -18.43 13.32 1.93
C PHE A 333 -19.88 13.75 1.80
N THR A 334 -20.35 13.78 0.57
CA THR A 334 -21.77 13.82 0.23
C THR A 334 -22.27 12.42 -0.12
N GLN A 335 -23.57 12.18 -0.01
CA GLN A 335 -24.15 10.89 -0.40
C GLN A 335 -23.85 10.54 -1.87
N ALA A 336 -23.86 11.54 -2.76
CA ALA A 336 -23.54 11.32 -4.18
C ALA A 336 -22.09 10.86 -4.41
N GLN A 337 -21.14 11.38 -3.63
CA GLN A 337 -19.74 10.93 -3.69
C GLN A 337 -19.62 9.49 -3.18
N LEU A 338 -20.29 9.17 -2.08
CA LEU A 338 -20.31 7.82 -1.54
C LEU A 338 -20.92 6.80 -2.52
N ASP A 339 -22.04 7.14 -3.14
CA ASP A 339 -22.69 6.30 -4.14
C ASP A 339 -21.79 6.11 -5.37
N ALA A 340 -21.07 7.16 -5.80
CA ALA A 340 -20.12 7.06 -6.91
C ALA A 340 -18.93 6.13 -6.59
N ASP A 341 -18.44 6.11 -5.36
CA ASP A 341 -17.38 5.18 -4.95
C ASP A 341 -17.87 3.72 -4.90
N LYS A 342 -19.13 3.49 -4.51
CA LYS A 342 -19.74 2.15 -4.61
C LYS A 342 -19.83 1.70 -6.07
N VAL A 343 -20.17 2.59 -6.99
CA VAL A 343 -20.12 2.32 -8.44
C VAL A 343 -18.69 2.00 -8.90
N SER A 344 -17.68 2.72 -8.39
CA SER A 344 -16.27 2.46 -8.69
C SER A 344 -15.81 1.06 -8.26
N LEU A 345 -16.24 0.62 -7.08
CA LEU A 345 -16.02 -0.76 -6.62
C LEU A 345 -16.82 -1.78 -7.47
N ALA A 346 -18.07 -1.47 -7.82
CA ALA A 346 -18.87 -2.34 -8.68
C ALA A 346 -18.25 -2.55 -10.07
N ALA A 347 -17.53 -1.54 -10.59
CA ALA A 347 -16.85 -1.59 -11.88
C ALA A 347 -15.57 -2.45 -11.90
N SER A 348 -15.03 -2.88 -10.76
CA SER A 348 -13.93 -3.86 -10.76
C SER A 348 -14.38 -5.18 -11.39
N PRO A 349 -13.59 -5.81 -12.29
CA PRO A 349 -13.88 -7.16 -12.78
C PRO A 349 -13.99 -8.17 -11.63
N MET A 350 -14.59 -9.33 -11.86
CA MET A 350 -14.47 -10.47 -10.95
C MET A 350 -13.09 -11.15 -11.14
N PRO A 351 -12.49 -11.76 -10.11
CA PRO A 351 -11.31 -12.59 -10.29
C PRO A 351 -11.63 -13.89 -11.07
N PRO A 352 -10.68 -14.45 -11.84
CA PRO A 352 -9.34 -13.91 -12.08
C PRO A 352 -9.37 -12.62 -12.91
N ARG A 353 -8.69 -11.57 -12.43
CA ARG A 353 -8.69 -10.25 -13.08
C ARG A 353 -7.61 -10.20 -14.15
N PHE A 354 -7.97 -10.52 -15.39
CA PHE A 354 -7.06 -10.45 -16.52
C PHE A 354 -6.82 -9.00 -16.99
N GLY A 355 -5.63 -8.74 -17.54
CA GLY A 355 -5.22 -7.46 -18.09
C GLY A 355 -5.91 -7.09 -19.39
N VAL A 356 -7.24 -7.00 -19.38
CA VAL A 356 -8.04 -6.53 -20.51
C VAL A 356 -8.57 -5.16 -20.16
N SER A 357 -7.94 -4.12 -20.71
CA SER A 357 -8.51 -2.78 -20.58
C SER A 357 -9.72 -2.62 -21.50
N PRO A 358 -10.77 -1.94 -21.04
CA PRO A 358 -11.93 -1.61 -21.86
C PRO A 358 -11.52 -0.74 -23.06
N ALA A 359 -12.33 -0.79 -24.12
CA ALA A 359 -12.16 0.13 -25.23
C ALA A 359 -12.53 1.53 -24.76
N GLN A 360 -11.57 2.42 -24.71
CA GLN A 360 -11.79 3.80 -24.34
C GLN A 360 -12.19 4.60 -25.61
N GLY A 361 -13.18 5.50 -25.47
CA GLY A 361 -13.80 6.26 -26.58
C GLY A 361 -12.88 7.33 -27.19
N PRO A 362 -13.35 8.11 -28.20
CA PRO A 362 -12.51 9.15 -28.80
C PRO A 362 -12.07 10.15 -27.73
N TRP A 363 -10.75 10.26 -27.57
CA TRP A 363 -10.12 11.02 -26.50
C TRP A 363 -10.19 12.51 -26.78
N VAL A 364 -10.57 13.28 -25.76
CA VAL A 364 -10.28 14.72 -25.72
C VAL A 364 -9.08 14.88 -24.79
N LEU A 365 -7.92 15.22 -25.37
CA LEU A 365 -6.69 15.43 -24.62
C LEU A 365 -6.78 16.72 -23.80
N ASP A 366 -6.09 16.72 -22.66
CA ASP A 366 -5.97 17.92 -21.84
C ASP A 366 -4.99 18.93 -22.47
N PRO A 367 -5.44 20.13 -22.88
CA PRO A 367 -4.57 21.11 -23.51
C PRO A 367 -3.47 21.64 -22.57
N VAL A 368 -3.65 21.51 -21.25
CA VAL A 368 -2.61 21.88 -20.28
C VAL A 368 -1.46 20.87 -20.31
N VAL A 369 -1.76 19.59 -20.47
CA VAL A 369 -0.74 18.55 -20.60
C VAL A 369 0.04 18.72 -21.90
N GLU A 370 -0.66 19.05 -22.99
CA GLU A 370 -0.02 19.38 -24.27
C GLU A 370 0.91 20.59 -24.12
N ALA A 371 0.44 21.69 -23.51
CA ALA A 371 1.24 22.88 -23.27
C ALA A 371 2.45 22.63 -22.33
N LEU A 372 2.28 21.80 -21.29
CA LEU A 372 3.38 21.43 -20.38
C LEU A 372 4.45 20.60 -21.10
N ASN A 373 4.04 19.69 -21.99
CA ASN A 373 4.96 18.91 -22.81
C ASN A 373 5.70 19.78 -23.83
N GLU A 374 5.05 20.78 -24.42
CA GLU A 374 5.72 21.77 -25.30
C GLU A 374 6.78 22.59 -24.56
N LEU A 375 6.51 22.95 -23.29
CA LEU A 375 7.47 23.63 -22.42
C LEU A 375 8.51 22.67 -21.81
N GLY A 376 8.37 21.36 -22.02
CA GLY A 376 9.20 20.30 -21.46
C GLY A 376 10.71 20.53 -21.61
N PRO A 377 11.24 20.95 -22.77
CA PRO A 377 12.67 21.25 -22.93
C PRO A 377 13.17 22.40 -22.04
N ILE A 378 12.32 23.40 -21.79
CA ILE A 378 12.64 24.53 -20.90
C ILE A 378 12.61 24.06 -19.44
N ILE A 379 11.61 23.26 -19.08
CA ILE A 379 11.45 22.71 -17.73
C ILE A 379 12.58 21.73 -17.40
N ALA A 380 12.94 20.83 -18.31
CA ALA A 380 14.08 19.93 -18.18
C ALA A 380 15.41 20.70 -18.03
N GLY A 381 15.56 21.83 -18.72
CA GLY A 381 16.71 22.72 -18.55
C GLY A 381 16.80 23.38 -17.17
N LEU A 382 15.70 23.44 -16.42
CA LEU A 382 15.63 24.01 -15.06
C LEU A 382 15.66 22.94 -13.95
N LEU A 383 15.04 21.77 -14.19
CA LEU A 383 14.84 20.70 -13.21
C LEU A 383 15.76 19.48 -13.40
N GLY A 384 16.54 19.43 -14.49
CA GLY A 384 17.44 18.30 -14.75
C GLY A 384 16.71 17.00 -15.10
N GLU A 385 17.34 15.86 -14.79
CA GLU A 385 16.85 14.51 -15.13
C GLU A 385 15.55 14.08 -14.41
N GLU A 386 15.06 14.89 -13.45
CA GLU A 386 13.81 14.63 -12.73
C GLU A 386 12.56 14.91 -13.57
N TRP A 387 12.67 15.69 -14.65
CA TRP A 387 11.53 15.94 -15.54
C TRP A 387 11.26 14.73 -16.44
N ARG A 388 10.12 14.07 -16.24
CA ARG A 388 9.59 13.05 -17.16
C ARG A 388 8.44 13.63 -17.97
N PRO A 389 8.46 13.55 -19.32
CA PRO A 389 7.36 14.00 -20.15
C PRO A 389 6.04 13.34 -19.72
N LEU A 390 4.97 14.10 -19.68
CA LEU A 390 3.65 13.58 -19.38
C LEU A 390 3.16 12.80 -20.61
N GLY A 391 2.84 11.52 -20.43
CA GLY A 391 2.05 10.80 -21.43
C GLY A 391 0.72 11.53 -21.67
N PRO A 392 0.12 11.41 -22.87
CA PRO A 392 -1.16 12.04 -23.15
C PRO A 392 -2.19 11.64 -22.08
N GLN A 393 -2.91 12.63 -21.55
CA GLN A 393 -3.96 12.44 -20.56
C GLN A 393 -5.29 12.89 -21.13
N ALA A 394 -6.36 12.22 -20.73
CA ALA A 394 -7.71 12.71 -20.97
C ALA A 394 -7.95 14.01 -20.18
N ARG A 395 -8.76 14.90 -20.75
CA ARG A 395 -9.21 16.13 -20.09
C ARG A 395 -10.07 15.84 -18.85
N ASP A 396 -10.90 14.81 -18.94
CA ASP A 396 -11.86 14.39 -17.92
C ASP A 396 -11.49 12.97 -17.44
N PRO A 397 -11.70 12.62 -16.16
CA PRO A 397 -11.37 11.29 -15.67
C PRO A 397 -12.32 10.25 -16.29
N PHE A 398 -11.78 9.08 -16.64
CA PHE A 398 -12.60 7.99 -17.16
C PHE A 398 -13.58 7.47 -16.10
N PRO A 399 -14.81 7.11 -16.50
CA PRO A 399 -15.67 6.26 -15.71
C PRO A 399 -14.92 5.01 -15.22
N PRO A 400 -15.16 4.51 -14.00
CA PRO A 400 -14.40 3.38 -13.44
C PRO A 400 -14.38 2.11 -14.29
N ASP A 401 -15.45 1.85 -15.05
CA ASP A 401 -15.59 0.72 -15.97
C ASP A 401 -14.88 0.94 -17.32
N GLU A 402 -14.43 2.17 -17.59
CA GLU A 402 -13.61 2.55 -18.75
C GLU A 402 -12.13 2.76 -18.38
N ARG A 403 -11.73 2.55 -17.12
CA ARG A 403 -10.33 2.71 -16.69
C ARG A 403 -9.46 1.53 -17.08
N CYS A 404 -8.17 1.82 -17.23
CA CYS A 404 -7.15 0.82 -17.48
C CYS A 404 -7.12 -0.24 -16.36
N VAL A 405 -6.87 -1.48 -16.75
CA VAL A 405 -6.71 -2.58 -15.80
C VAL A 405 -5.21 -2.74 -15.50
N GLY A 406 -4.87 -2.93 -14.22
CA GLY A 406 -3.51 -3.22 -13.79
C GLY A 406 -3.44 -3.87 -12.42
N GLY A 407 -2.21 -3.95 -11.89
CA GLY A 407 -1.90 -4.59 -10.60
C GLY A 407 -2.64 -3.96 -9.44
N PHE A 408 -2.32 -2.71 -9.13
CA PHE A 408 -2.99 -1.92 -8.09
C PHE A 408 -3.71 -0.73 -8.71
N ARG A 409 -5.06 -0.72 -8.74
CA ARG A 409 -5.84 0.34 -9.41
C ARG A 409 -5.56 1.74 -8.90
N TRP A 410 -5.43 1.92 -7.58
CA TRP A 410 -5.44 3.26 -6.99
C TRP A 410 -4.15 4.05 -7.28
N GLN A 411 -3.07 3.37 -7.68
CA GLN A 411 -1.83 4.01 -8.15
C GLN A 411 -1.94 4.51 -9.60
N GLN A 412 -3.01 4.18 -10.32
CA GLN A 412 -3.20 4.54 -11.71
C GLN A 412 -3.96 5.86 -11.84
N SER A 413 -3.53 6.67 -12.81
CA SER A 413 -4.23 7.91 -13.16
C SER A 413 -5.60 7.58 -13.75
N PRO A 414 -6.70 8.15 -13.22
CA PRO A 414 -8.02 8.03 -13.82
C PRO A 414 -8.13 8.78 -15.14
N TYR A 415 -7.12 9.55 -15.53
CA TYR A 415 -7.00 10.25 -16.82
C TYR A 415 -6.12 9.50 -17.83
N GLY A 416 -5.50 8.39 -17.39
CA GLY A 416 -4.57 7.61 -18.19
C GLY A 416 -5.25 6.94 -19.38
N LEU A 417 -4.56 6.98 -20.52
CA LEU A 417 -4.99 6.32 -21.74
C LEU A 417 -4.33 4.94 -21.84
N CYS A 418 -5.11 3.93 -22.19
CA CYS A 418 -4.64 2.58 -22.51
C CYS A 418 -5.28 2.07 -23.80
N GLY A 419 -4.53 1.22 -24.50
CA GLY A 419 -5.01 0.51 -25.68
C GLY A 419 -4.78 -0.99 -25.50
N GLY A 420 -5.83 -1.72 -25.11
CA GLY A 420 -5.77 -3.16 -24.93
C GLY A 420 -5.14 -3.59 -23.61
N GLY A 421 -4.41 -4.70 -23.63
CA GLY A 421 -3.71 -5.26 -22.49
C GLY A 421 -3.34 -6.73 -22.74
N ASP A 422 -2.63 -7.35 -21.80
CA ASP A 422 -2.21 -8.74 -21.92
C ASP A 422 -3.23 -9.68 -21.28
N ARG A 423 -3.96 -10.43 -22.12
CA ARG A 423 -4.95 -11.43 -21.70
C ARG A 423 -4.34 -12.61 -20.97
N ARG A 424 -3.03 -12.78 -21.04
CA ARG A 424 -2.29 -13.79 -20.29
C ARG A 424 -1.86 -13.30 -18.92
N LYS A 425 -2.01 -12.00 -18.62
CA LYS A 425 -1.62 -11.43 -17.34
C LYS A 425 -2.83 -11.36 -16.40
N ALA A 426 -2.69 -11.88 -15.18
CA ALA A 426 -3.70 -11.81 -14.12
C ALA A 426 -3.19 -11.04 -12.91
N TYR A 427 -4.09 -10.28 -12.29
CA TYR A 427 -3.81 -9.35 -11.20
C TYR A 427 -4.45 -9.75 -9.86
N PRO A 428 -3.76 -9.56 -8.72
CA PRO A 428 -4.15 -10.13 -7.42
C PRO A 428 -5.42 -9.58 -6.76
N GLY A 429 -5.80 -8.33 -7.02
CA GLY A 429 -7.03 -7.73 -6.48
C GLY A 429 -6.94 -7.20 -5.04
N GLU A 430 -5.74 -7.12 -4.48
CA GLU A 430 -5.44 -6.55 -3.17
C GLU A 430 -5.90 -5.09 -3.03
N ASP A 431 -5.91 -4.35 -4.14
CA ASP A 431 -6.49 -3.00 -4.27
C ASP A 431 -8.00 -2.97 -3.98
N TYR A 432 -8.74 -3.97 -4.47
CA TYR A 432 -10.16 -4.11 -4.19
C TYR A 432 -10.40 -4.52 -2.73
N ILE A 433 -9.64 -5.51 -2.24
CA ILE A 433 -9.76 -6.05 -0.88
C ILE A 433 -9.57 -4.92 0.15
N VAL A 434 -8.49 -4.14 0.03
CA VAL A 434 -8.21 -3.06 1.00
C VAL A 434 -9.25 -1.96 0.94
N ALA A 435 -9.72 -1.56 -0.24
CA ALA A 435 -10.72 -0.50 -0.39
C ALA A 435 -12.09 -0.93 0.13
N TYR A 436 -12.58 -2.12 -0.25
CA TYR A 436 -13.87 -2.63 0.18
C TYR A 436 -13.94 -2.79 1.69
N TRP A 437 -12.96 -3.49 2.30
CA TRP A 437 -12.99 -3.76 3.73
C TRP A 437 -12.74 -2.50 4.57
N MET A 438 -11.94 -1.54 4.09
CA MET A 438 -11.83 -0.22 4.71
C MET A 438 -13.17 0.53 4.66
N GLY A 439 -13.87 0.50 3.53
CA GLY A 439 -15.20 1.08 3.38
C GLY A 439 -16.21 0.44 4.35
N ARG A 440 -16.20 -0.88 4.49
CA ARG A 440 -17.01 -1.62 5.49
C ARG A 440 -16.67 -1.22 6.92
N TYR A 441 -15.37 -1.13 7.25
CA TYR A 441 -14.89 -0.78 8.58
C TYR A 441 -15.35 0.62 9.03
N HIS A 442 -15.35 1.58 8.12
CA HIS A 442 -15.82 2.94 8.40
C HIS A 442 -17.34 3.13 8.21
N GLY A 443 -18.08 2.10 7.79
CA GLY A 443 -19.53 2.18 7.56
C GLY A 443 -19.92 2.95 6.30
N PHE A 444 -19.02 3.07 5.33
CA PHE A 444 -19.28 3.66 4.01
C PHE A 444 -19.93 2.64 3.06
N VAL A 445 -19.57 1.37 3.24
CA VAL A 445 -20.13 0.25 2.48
C VAL A 445 -20.86 -0.67 3.46
N ASP A 446 -21.98 -1.24 3.03
CA ASP A 446 -22.77 -2.23 3.73
C ASP A 446 -22.56 -3.63 3.15
N ALA A 447 -22.90 -4.67 3.93
CA ALA A 447 -22.78 -6.05 3.46
C ALA A 447 -23.74 -6.39 2.30
N THR A 448 -24.81 -5.61 2.15
CA THR A 448 -25.89 -5.80 1.17
C THR A 448 -25.71 -4.98 -0.10
N ASP A 449 -24.66 -4.14 -0.17
CA ASP A 449 -24.38 -3.26 -1.32
C ASP A 449 -23.90 -4.01 -2.58
#